data_AF-B7FWY5-F1
#
_entry.id   AF-B7FWY5-F1
#
_cell.length_a   1.000
_cell.length_b   1.000
_cell.length_c   1.000
_cell.angle_alpha   90.00
_cell.angle_beta   90.00
_cell.angle_gamma   90.00
#
_symmetry.space_group_name_H-M   'P 1'
#
loop_
_entity.id
_entity.type
_entity.pdbx_description
1 polymer ?
#
loop_
_entity_poly.entity_id
_entity_poly.type
_entity_poly.pdbx_seq_one_letter_code
_entity_poly.pdbx_strand_id
1 'polypeptide(L)'
;MPKLVGKSTRVVEHDGLTIDELAGNVASKEDTLSVARVFVANPTSEPWLTLDYDEWLCVLKGKVELHSETNGQTSVLTVLAGETVFVSKGERFRPVFPVGDTEYIPVCIPAFKPERCIREEDGCSDVAANLRMLHGTVSSESSAPADMSTDHVDQLYHMCQKSLWDEAFASGKAYFPPTFEADGYFTHATSVPSRLIQTANHFYTATIGDWICLELSNEALKNVGITTRYEEPKPVGELDTGKDWTDWRCPHIFGGIPTQLSGFVCKTYPMKRNEQGKFLSIDGLVDEE
;
A
#
# COMPACT_ATOMS: atom_id res chain seq x y z
N MET A 1 7.78 17.41 -16.00
CA MET A 1 6.73 18.18 -16.70
C MET A 1 5.39 17.92 -16.00
N PRO A 2 4.47 18.89 -15.90
CA PRO A 2 3.13 18.65 -15.35
C PRO A 2 2.35 17.62 -16.19
N LYS A 3 1.57 16.74 -15.55
CA LYS A 3 0.73 15.73 -16.22
C LYS A 3 -0.74 15.84 -15.76
N LEU A 4 -1.67 15.59 -16.68
CA LEU A 4 -3.09 15.41 -16.34
C LEU A 4 -3.27 14.03 -15.72
N VAL A 5 -3.91 13.94 -14.55
CA VAL A 5 -4.02 12.69 -13.78
C VAL A 5 -5.42 12.07 -13.75
N GLY A 6 -6.46 12.80 -14.16
CA GLY A 6 -7.83 12.29 -14.10
C GLY A 6 -8.89 13.39 -14.26
N LYS A 7 -10.13 13.02 -13.97
CA LYS A 7 -11.30 13.91 -13.92
C LYS A 7 -12.12 13.61 -12.66
N SER A 8 -12.82 14.63 -12.17
CA SER A 8 -13.79 14.51 -11.07
C SER A 8 -14.77 13.35 -11.31
N THR A 9 -14.93 12.47 -10.33
CA THR A 9 -15.81 11.30 -10.38
C THR A 9 -16.71 11.25 -9.16
N ARG A 10 -18.03 11.19 -9.35
CA ARG A 10 -19.03 11.04 -8.27
C ARG A 10 -18.90 9.65 -7.65
N VAL A 11 -18.52 9.57 -6.38
CA VAL A 11 -18.36 8.31 -5.64
C VAL A 11 -19.42 8.10 -4.55
N VAL A 12 -20.08 9.16 -4.09
CA VAL A 12 -21.23 9.06 -3.19
C VAL A 12 -22.28 10.07 -3.60
N GLU A 13 -23.54 9.63 -3.66
CA GLU A 13 -24.71 10.49 -3.77
C GLU A 13 -25.85 9.84 -2.99
N HIS A 14 -26.13 10.37 -1.81
CA HIS A 14 -27.14 9.82 -0.91
C HIS A 14 -27.65 10.89 0.05
N ASP A 15 -28.97 11.05 0.17
CA ASP A 15 -29.64 11.91 1.16
C ASP A 15 -29.06 13.33 1.33
N GLY A 16 -28.65 13.94 0.21
CA GLY A 16 -28.08 15.29 0.20
C GLY A 16 -26.59 15.37 0.57
N LEU A 17 -25.93 14.24 0.81
CA LEU A 17 -24.48 14.12 0.82
C LEU A 17 -24.00 13.74 -0.60
N THR A 18 -23.04 14.49 -1.12
CA THR A 18 -22.35 14.16 -2.36
C THR A 18 -20.85 14.20 -2.15
N ILE A 19 -20.13 13.23 -2.71
CA ILE A 19 -18.67 13.16 -2.71
C ILE A 19 -18.21 12.96 -4.15
N ASP A 20 -17.47 13.94 -4.65
CA ASP A 20 -16.82 13.93 -5.95
C ASP A 20 -15.31 13.76 -5.76
N GLU A 21 -14.75 12.58 -6.06
CA GLU A 21 -13.30 12.34 -5.98
C GLU A 21 -12.60 13.05 -7.16
N LEU A 22 -11.65 13.92 -6.86
CA LEU A 22 -10.88 14.71 -7.83
C LEU A 22 -9.56 14.02 -8.21
N ALA A 23 -8.94 13.36 -7.22
CA ALA A 23 -7.77 12.51 -7.35
C ALA A 23 -7.82 11.43 -6.26
N GLY A 24 -7.38 10.22 -6.55
CA GLY A 24 -7.43 9.08 -5.62
C GLY A 24 -7.61 7.74 -6.34
N ASN A 25 -8.11 6.76 -5.58
CA ASN A 25 -8.24 5.37 -6.04
C ASN A 25 -9.24 5.22 -7.20
N VAL A 26 -10.23 6.10 -7.33
CA VAL A 26 -11.27 6.03 -8.35
C VAL A 26 -10.96 6.94 -9.54
N ALA A 27 -10.71 8.22 -9.31
CA ALA A 27 -10.59 9.29 -10.31
C ALA A 27 -9.24 9.32 -11.02
N SER A 28 -8.15 8.97 -10.33
CA SER A 28 -6.78 8.95 -10.90
C SER A 28 -6.09 7.59 -10.84
N LYS A 29 -6.70 6.58 -10.22
CA LYS A 29 -6.15 5.22 -10.03
C LYS A 29 -4.81 5.20 -9.28
N GLU A 30 -4.69 6.08 -8.29
CA GLU A 30 -3.46 6.25 -7.51
C GLU A 30 -3.79 6.19 -6.01
N ASP A 31 -3.01 5.44 -5.24
CA ASP A 31 -3.22 5.28 -3.80
C ASP A 31 -2.41 6.26 -2.94
N THR A 32 -1.64 7.15 -3.59
CA THR A 32 -0.72 8.07 -2.90
C THR A 32 -1.45 9.10 -2.03
N LEU A 33 -2.53 9.68 -2.55
CA LEU A 33 -3.34 10.69 -1.86
C LEU A 33 -4.76 10.70 -2.45
N SER A 34 -5.74 11.12 -1.67
CA SER A 34 -7.07 11.43 -2.18
C SER A 34 -7.41 12.88 -1.95
N VAL A 35 -8.03 13.50 -2.95
CA VAL A 35 -8.67 14.81 -2.85
C VAL A 35 -10.10 14.62 -3.32
N ALA A 36 -11.07 14.95 -2.48
CA ALA A 36 -12.47 14.94 -2.87
C ALA A 36 -13.12 16.29 -2.62
N ARG A 37 -14.24 16.57 -3.30
CA ARG A 37 -15.14 17.65 -2.94
C ARG A 37 -16.39 17.05 -2.32
N VAL A 38 -16.68 17.45 -1.09
CA VAL A 38 -17.85 17.01 -0.36
C VAL A 38 -18.83 18.15 -0.22
N PHE A 39 -20.09 17.87 -0.51
CA PHE A 39 -21.20 18.79 -0.28
C PHE A 39 -22.27 18.10 0.55
N VAL A 40 -22.71 18.80 1.59
CA VAL A 40 -23.72 18.36 2.56
C VAL A 40 -24.88 19.35 2.53
N ALA A 41 -25.99 18.95 1.94
CA ALA A 41 -27.14 19.82 1.69
C ALA A 41 -27.93 20.16 2.97
N ASN A 42 -28.07 19.21 3.89
CA ASN A 42 -28.88 19.35 5.11
C ASN A 42 -28.04 19.09 6.36
N PRO A 43 -28.40 19.66 7.53
CA PRO A 43 -27.74 19.33 8.78
C PRO A 43 -27.74 17.82 9.04
N THR A 44 -26.57 17.27 9.34
CA THR A 44 -26.38 15.84 9.56
C THR A 44 -25.11 15.57 10.37
N SER A 45 -24.80 14.31 10.61
CA SER A 45 -23.57 13.87 11.26
C SER A 45 -23.21 12.48 10.78
N GLU A 46 -21.92 12.20 10.71
CA GLU A 46 -21.44 10.83 10.54
C GLU A 46 -21.45 10.09 11.89
N PRO A 47 -21.30 8.75 11.87
CA PRO A 47 -20.93 7.98 13.05
C PRO A 47 -19.56 8.39 13.60
N TRP A 48 -19.14 7.79 14.71
CA TRP A 48 -17.75 7.90 15.15
C TRP A 48 -16.84 7.19 14.15
N LEU A 49 -15.73 7.86 13.82
CA LEU A 49 -14.76 7.44 12.83
C LEU A 49 -13.40 7.27 13.49
N THR A 50 -12.65 6.26 13.04
CA THR A 50 -11.21 6.15 13.28
C THR A 50 -10.54 5.86 11.93
N LEU A 51 -9.60 6.70 11.53
CA LEU A 51 -8.97 6.65 10.21
C LEU A 51 -7.60 5.97 10.27
N ASP A 52 -7.32 5.10 9.31
CA ASP A 52 -5.98 4.51 9.12
C ASP A 52 -5.06 5.36 8.24
N TYR A 53 -5.44 6.61 8.01
CA TYR A 53 -4.74 7.65 7.25
C TYR A 53 -4.85 9.00 7.95
N ASP A 54 -3.95 9.91 7.56
CA ASP A 54 -3.98 11.30 7.95
C ASP A 54 -4.98 12.07 7.06
N GLU A 55 -5.75 12.99 7.63
CA GLU A 55 -6.75 13.78 6.90
C GLU A 55 -6.70 15.27 7.22
N TRP A 56 -6.76 16.10 6.18
CA TRP A 56 -7.03 17.53 6.29
C TRP A 56 -8.44 17.82 5.78
N LEU A 57 -9.31 18.38 6.62
CA LEU A 57 -10.62 18.87 6.20
C LEU A 57 -10.55 20.38 5.98
N CYS A 58 -10.53 20.79 4.71
CA CYS A 58 -10.52 22.19 4.31
C CYS A 58 -11.96 22.67 4.10
N VAL A 59 -12.52 23.42 5.04
CA VAL A 59 -13.91 23.88 4.96
C VAL A 59 -14.01 25.07 4.00
N LEU A 60 -14.79 24.92 2.92
CA LEU A 60 -14.97 25.95 1.91
C LEU A 60 -16.20 26.83 2.19
N LYS A 61 -17.26 26.23 2.73
CA LYS A 61 -18.55 26.88 2.99
C LYS A 61 -19.23 26.23 4.19
N GLY A 62 -19.98 27.01 4.96
CA GLY A 62 -20.66 26.52 6.16
C GLY A 62 -19.69 26.35 7.34
N LYS A 63 -19.92 25.32 8.15
CA LYS A 63 -19.04 24.94 9.26
C LYS A 63 -19.14 23.45 9.56
N VAL A 64 -18.07 22.89 10.10
CA VAL A 64 -17.98 21.50 10.55
C VAL A 64 -17.62 21.51 12.03
N GLU A 65 -18.28 20.67 12.82
CA GLU A 65 -17.94 20.44 14.22
C GLU A 65 -17.31 19.06 14.35
N LEU A 66 -16.04 19.00 14.78
CA LEU A 66 -15.35 17.75 15.07
C LEU A 66 -15.46 17.47 16.56
N HIS A 67 -16.19 16.42 16.90
CA HIS A 67 -16.32 15.95 18.27
C HIS A 67 -15.20 14.94 18.53
N SER A 68 -14.48 15.09 19.63
CA SER A 68 -13.47 14.13 20.10
C SER A 68 -13.76 13.75 21.54
N GLU A 69 -13.24 12.60 21.99
CA GLU A 69 -13.38 12.15 23.37
C GLU A 69 -12.01 11.92 23.99
N THR A 70 -11.79 12.47 25.18
CA THR A 70 -10.57 12.25 25.96
C THR A 70 -10.95 12.04 27.42
N ASN A 71 -10.54 10.92 28.01
CA ASN A 71 -10.87 10.54 29.40
C ASN A 71 -12.38 10.56 29.72
N GLY A 72 -13.23 10.15 28.77
CA GLY A 72 -14.69 10.15 28.92
C GLY A 72 -15.35 11.54 28.83
N GLN A 73 -14.59 12.59 28.50
CA GLN A 73 -15.11 13.93 28.25
C GLN A 73 -15.12 14.21 26.75
N THR A 74 -16.26 14.69 26.24
CA THR A 74 -16.39 15.11 24.85
C THR A 74 -15.95 16.57 24.70
N SER A 75 -15.05 16.83 23.75
CA SER A 75 -14.67 18.17 23.31
C SER A 75 -15.14 18.40 21.88
N VAL A 76 -15.47 19.65 21.53
CA VAL A 76 -15.95 20.02 20.19
C VAL A 76 -15.05 21.11 19.64
N LEU A 77 -14.47 20.85 18.47
CA LEU A 77 -13.74 21.82 17.68
C LEU A 77 -14.61 22.26 16.50
N THR A 78 -15.00 23.54 16.48
CA THR A 78 -15.72 24.13 15.34
C THR A 78 -14.72 24.66 14.32
N VAL A 79 -14.88 24.26 13.06
CA VAL A 79 -14.07 24.66 11.92
C VAL A 79 -14.96 25.41 10.93
N LEU A 80 -14.64 26.67 10.68
CA LEU A 80 -15.41 27.58 9.86
C LEU A 80 -14.92 27.61 8.41
N ALA A 81 -15.74 28.14 7.50
CA ALA A 81 -15.32 28.38 6.13
C ALA A 81 -14.01 29.19 6.05
N GLY A 82 -13.06 28.69 5.24
CA GLY A 82 -11.71 29.23 5.11
C GLY A 82 -10.69 28.60 6.07
N GLU A 83 -11.13 27.81 7.05
CA GLU A 83 -10.24 27.12 7.98
C GLU A 83 -9.97 25.68 7.53
N THR A 84 -8.89 25.11 8.07
CA THR A 84 -8.51 23.72 7.80
C THR A 84 -8.13 23.06 9.11
N VAL A 85 -8.66 21.88 9.34
CA VAL A 85 -8.32 21.05 10.49
C VAL A 85 -7.60 19.81 10.03
N PHE A 86 -6.64 19.36 10.85
CA PHE A 86 -5.91 18.12 10.66
C PHE A 86 -6.43 17.10 11.66
N VAL A 87 -6.76 15.91 11.18
CA VAL A 87 -7.10 14.73 11.97
C VAL A 87 -5.98 13.71 11.76
N SER A 88 -5.32 13.33 12.85
CA SER A 88 -4.20 12.39 12.77
C SER A 88 -4.71 10.96 12.59
N LYS A 89 -3.95 10.13 11.88
CA LYS A 89 -4.18 8.69 11.84
C LYS A 89 -4.38 8.11 13.25
N GLY A 90 -5.41 7.28 13.40
CA GLY A 90 -5.77 6.61 14.65
C GLY A 90 -6.52 7.48 15.64
N GLU A 91 -6.75 8.76 15.34
CA GLU A 91 -7.60 9.63 16.15
C GLU A 91 -9.08 9.27 15.94
N ARG A 92 -9.80 9.10 17.05
CA ARG A 92 -11.23 8.83 17.05
C ARG A 92 -12.00 10.14 17.16
N PHE A 93 -12.85 10.43 16.19
CA PHE A 93 -13.62 11.67 16.13
C PHE A 93 -14.98 11.44 15.47
N ARG A 94 -15.87 12.41 15.59
CA ARG A 94 -17.19 12.40 14.94
C ARG A 94 -17.44 13.74 14.25
N PRO A 95 -17.49 13.77 12.91
CA PRO A 95 -17.84 14.98 12.18
C PRO A 95 -19.35 15.22 12.21
N VAL A 96 -19.70 16.44 12.57
CA VAL A 96 -21.07 16.95 12.62
C VAL A 96 -21.17 18.16 11.70
N PHE A 97 -22.21 18.18 10.88
CA PHE A 97 -22.55 19.27 9.98
C PHE A 97 -23.80 19.96 10.55
N PRO A 98 -23.62 20.92 11.49
CA PRO A 98 -24.75 21.54 12.19
C PRO A 98 -25.61 22.43 11.28
N VAL A 99 -25.11 22.78 10.10
CA VAL A 99 -25.81 23.57 9.08
C VAL A 99 -25.72 22.86 7.74
N GLY A 100 -26.79 22.94 6.95
CA GLY A 100 -26.78 22.51 5.56
C GLY A 100 -25.98 23.45 4.67
N ASP A 101 -25.92 23.14 3.37
CA ASP A 101 -25.15 23.90 2.37
C ASP A 101 -23.66 24.05 2.76
N THR A 102 -23.13 22.99 3.38
CA THR A 102 -21.73 22.91 3.83
C THR A 102 -20.88 22.23 2.76
N GLU A 103 -19.75 22.84 2.40
CA GLU A 103 -18.80 22.32 1.42
C GLU A 103 -17.40 22.23 2.04
N TYR A 104 -16.71 21.13 1.81
CA TYR A 104 -15.31 20.96 2.23
C TYR A 104 -14.53 20.05 1.28
N ILE A 105 -13.21 20.17 1.33
CA ILE A 105 -12.25 19.30 0.65
C ILE A 105 -11.54 18.46 1.70
N PRO A 106 -11.84 17.16 1.86
CA PRO A 106 -10.95 16.25 2.55
C PRO A 106 -9.75 15.93 1.65
N VAL A 107 -8.56 15.98 2.25
CA VAL A 107 -7.30 15.52 1.66
C VAL A 107 -6.75 14.42 2.55
N CYS A 108 -6.58 13.22 2.02
CA CYS A 108 -6.15 12.05 2.79
C CYS A 108 -4.81 11.50 2.29
N ILE A 109 -3.95 11.06 3.22
CA ILE A 109 -2.68 10.38 2.90
C ILE A 109 -2.51 9.13 3.78
N PRO A 110 -2.43 7.91 3.19
CA PRO A 110 -2.64 7.58 1.77
C PRO A 110 -4.08 7.85 1.31
N ALA A 111 -4.38 7.61 0.03
CA ALA A 111 -5.71 7.84 -0.53
C ALA A 111 -6.82 7.09 0.23
N PHE A 112 -8.00 7.69 0.27
CA PHE A 112 -9.20 7.11 0.88
C PHE A 112 -9.50 5.73 0.29
N LYS A 113 -9.79 4.79 1.20
CA LYS A 113 -10.42 3.49 0.92
C LYS A 113 -11.41 3.18 2.05
N PRO A 114 -12.56 2.55 1.75
CA PRO A 114 -13.55 2.18 2.77
C PRO A 114 -12.95 1.32 3.88
N GLU A 115 -12.02 0.43 3.54
CA GLU A 115 -11.38 -0.48 4.49
C GLU A 115 -10.44 0.24 5.47
N ARG A 116 -10.03 1.48 5.17
CA ARG A 116 -9.19 2.33 6.02
C ARG A 116 -9.99 3.32 6.88
N CYS A 117 -11.32 3.28 6.81
CA CYS A 117 -12.23 4.14 7.55
C CYS A 117 -13.11 3.28 8.46
N ILE A 118 -12.71 3.16 9.72
CA ILE A 118 -13.47 2.41 10.72
C ILE A 118 -14.66 3.27 11.15
N ARG A 119 -15.88 2.77 10.92
CA ARG A 119 -17.14 3.44 11.24
C ARG A 119 -17.87 2.69 12.36
N GLU A 120 -18.22 3.39 13.43
CA GLU A 120 -19.05 2.85 14.51
C GLU A 120 -20.52 3.15 14.23
N GLU A 121 -21.14 2.34 13.37
CA GLU A 121 -22.55 2.49 13.01
C GLU A 121 -23.48 1.78 14.00
N ASP A 122 -24.59 2.44 14.36
CA ASP A 122 -25.73 1.78 15.01
C ASP A 122 -26.64 1.14 13.92
N GLY A 123 -26.11 0.13 13.21
CA GLY A 123 -26.81 -0.60 12.14
C GLY A 123 -26.22 -0.39 10.73
N CYS A 124 -26.54 -1.28 9.79
CA CYS A 124 -25.93 -1.35 8.46
C CYS A 124 -26.39 -0.19 7.55
N SER A 125 -25.50 0.75 7.18
CA SER A 125 -25.83 1.83 6.24
C SER A 125 -25.57 1.47 4.77
N ASP A 126 -26.47 1.89 3.87
CA ASP A 126 -26.36 1.70 2.41
C ASP A 126 -25.13 2.41 1.81
N VAL A 127 -24.59 3.43 2.49
CA VAL A 127 -23.43 4.22 2.04
C VAL A 127 -22.15 3.38 2.08
N ALA A 128 -21.93 2.63 3.16
CA ALA A 128 -20.75 1.77 3.29
C ALA A 128 -20.73 0.65 2.24
N ALA A 129 -21.89 0.08 1.93
CA ALA A 129 -22.03 -0.96 0.90
C ALA A 129 -21.75 -0.41 -0.51
N ASN A 130 -22.31 0.76 -0.85
CA ASN A 130 -22.08 1.43 -2.14
C ASN A 130 -20.62 1.80 -2.33
N LEU A 131 -19.96 2.29 -1.28
CA LEU A 131 -18.54 2.59 -1.29
C LEU A 131 -17.70 1.33 -1.56
N ARG A 132 -17.96 0.20 -0.88
CA ARG A 132 -17.22 -1.05 -1.15
C ARG A 132 -17.36 -1.53 -2.59
N MET A 133 -18.56 -1.43 -3.18
CA MET A 133 -18.79 -1.81 -4.59
C MET A 133 -18.00 -0.91 -5.56
N LEU A 134 -17.98 0.40 -5.33
CA LEU A 134 -17.24 1.35 -6.16
C LEU A 134 -15.72 1.20 -6.04
N HIS A 135 -15.24 0.76 -4.88
CA HIS A 135 -13.83 0.46 -4.62
C HIS A 135 -13.41 -0.96 -5.03
N GLY A 136 -14.31 -1.73 -5.67
CA GLY A 136 -13.97 -3.00 -6.32
C GLY A 136 -14.01 -4.24 -5.43
N THR A 137 -14.51 -4.15 -4.19
CA THR A 137 -14.52 -5.27 -3.26
C THR A 137 -15.83 -6.06 -3.38
N VAL A 138 -16.00 -6.81 -4.47
CA VAL A 138 -16.95 -7.94 -4.53
C VAL A 138 -16.14 -9.23 -4.50
N SER A 139 -15.98 -9.82 -3.32
CA SER A 139 -15.77 -11.25 -3.20
C SER A 139 -17.04 -11.85 -2.59
N SER A 140 -17.86 -12.41 -3.47
CA SER A 140 -18.85 -13.42 -3.11
C SER A 140 -18.21 -14.50 -2.25
N GLU A 141 -18.96 -14.98 -1.26
CA GLU A 141 -18.68 -16.14 -0.41
C GLU A 141 -17.84 -17.20 -1.15
N SER A 142 -16.58 -17.33 -0.73
CA SER A 142 -15.77 -18.51 -1.00
C SER A 142 -15.30 -19.01 0.37
N SER A 143 -15.81 -20.18 0.72
CA SER A 143 -15.37 -20.96 1.86
C SER A 143 -13.93 -21.43 1.59
N ALA A 144 -12.94 -20.64 2.01
CA ALA A 144 -11.56 -21.09 2.13
C ALA A 144 -11.26 -21.38 3.61
N PRO A 145 -10.62 -22.51 3.92
CA PRO A 145 -10.35 -22.91 5.29
C PRO A 145 -9.39 -21.92 5.96
N ALA A 146 -9.60 -21.72 7.26
CA ALA A 146 -8.76 -20.90 8.11
C ALA A 146 -7.30 -21.36 8.05
N ASP A 147 -6.44 -20.51 7.46
CA ASP A 147 -5.08 -20.34 7.93
C ASP A 147 -4.70 -18.86 7.81
N MET A 148 -5.27 -18.08 8.74
CA MET A 148 -4.80 -16.74 9.04
C MET A 148 -3.60 -16.86 10.00
N SER A 149 -2.41 -16.62 9.47
CA SER A 149 -1.40 -15.86 10.19
C SER A 149 -0.78 -14.85 9.23
N THR A 150 -1.14 -13.59 9.41
CA THR A 150 -0.39 -12.43 8.90
C THR A 150 0.74 -12.12 9.87
N ASP A 151 1.42 -13.16 10.35
CA ASP A 151 2.61 -12.98 11.15
C ASP A 151 3.67 -12.30 10.28
N HIS A 152 4.30 -11.27 10.86
CA HIS A 152 5.47 -10.63 10.31
C HIS A 152 6.54 -11.68 9.98
N VAL A 153 6.56 -12.15 8.73
CA VAL A 153 7.62 -13.05 8.28
C VAL A 153 8.90 -12.24 8.26
N ASP A 154 9.78 -12.50 9.22
CA ASP A 154 11.06 -11.83 9.31
C ASP A 154 11.97 -12.20 8.13
N GLN A 155 11.84 -13.40 7.59
CA GLN A 155 12.67 -13.89 6.51
C GLN A 155 12.12 -13.49 5.14
N LEU A 156 12.90 -12.70 4.42
CA LEU A 156 12.63 -12.31 3.04
C LEU A 156 13.69 -12.89 2.10
N TYR A 157 13.31 -13.14 0.86
CA TYR A 157 14.20 -13.69 -0.15
C TYR A 157 14.23 -12.78 -1.36
N HIS A 158 15.44 -12.40 -1.78
CA HIS A 158 15.68 -11.57 -2.97
C HIS A 158 16.68 -12.28 -3.89
N MET A 159 16.40 -12.37 -5.18
CA MET A 159 17.34 -12.91 -6.16
C MET A 159 18.04 -11.80 -6.96
N CYS A 160 19.32 -11.99 -7.24
CA CYS A 160 20.11 -11.06 -8.02
C CYS A 160 21.24 -11.76 -8.79
N GLN A 161 21.79 -11.07 -9.80
CA GLN A 161 23.03 -11.51 -10.43
C GLN A 161 24.18 -11.42 -9.43
N LYS A 162 24.95 -12.50 -9.32
CA LYS A 162 26.07 -12.61 -8.38
C LYS A 162 27.10 -11.50 -8.59
N SER A 163 27.40 -11.16 -9.85
CA SER A 163 28.36 -10.10 -10.19
C SER A 163 27.96 -8.74 -9.62
N LEU A 164 26.68 -8.38 -9.68
CA LEU A 164 26.18 -7.09 -9.17
C LEU A 164 26.23 -7.04 -7.64
N TRP A 165 25.89 -8.16 -6.99
CA TRP A 165 26.03 -8.28 -5.55
C TRP A 165 27.49 -8.17 -5.09
N ASP A 166 28.39 -8.92 -5.74
CA ASP A 166 29.81 -8.91 -5.44
C ASP A 166 30.44 -7.53 -5.65
N GLU A 167 30.03 -6.79 -6.69
CA GLU A 167 30.48 -5.42 -6.94
C GLU A 167 30.01 -4.45 -5.85
N ALA A 168 28.73 -4.53 -5.45
CA ALA A 168 28.20 -3.72 -4.36
C ALA A 168 28.92 -4.03 -3.05
N PHE A 169 29.16 -5.31 -2.78
CA PHE A 169 29.92 -5.77 -1.62
C PHE A 169 31.36 -5.24 -1.63
N ALA A 170 32.09 -5.44 -2.74
CA ALA A 170 33.49 -5.02 -2.85
C ALA A 170 33.66 -3.49 -2.77
N SER A 171 32.68 -2.73 -3.25
CA SER A 171 32.69 -1.26 -3.19
C SER A 171 32.23 -0.69 -1.85
N GLY A 172 31.75 -1.52 -0.92
CA GLY A 172 31.19 -1.09 0.36
C GLY A 172 29.89 -0.29 0.23
N LYS A 173 29.23 -0.35 -0.92
CA LYS A 173 27.96 0.34 -1.19
C LYS A 173 26.79 -0.59 -0.92
N ALA A 174 25.63 0.00 -0.64
CA ALA A 174 24.39 -0.77 -0.65
C ALA A 174 24.13 -1.33 -2.05
N TYR A 175 23.58 -2.53 -2.11
CA TYR A 175 23.14 -3.13 -3.37
C TYR A 175 21.77 -2.59 -3.77
N PHE A 176 21.62 -2.30 -5.06
CA PHE A 176 20.35 -1.93 -5.69
C PHE A 176 20.16 -2.80 -6.94
N PRO A 177 18.96 -3.37 -7.19
CA PRO A 177 18.71 -4.07 -8.43
C PRO A 177 18.77 -3.10 -9.63
N PRO A 178 19.09 -3.58 -10.85
CA PRO A 178 19.19 -2.72 -12.03
C PRO A 178 17.93 -1.90 -12.33
N THR A 179 16.76 -2.41 -11.94
CA THR A 179 15.45 -1.78 -12.15
C THR A 179 15.01 -0.89 -10.99
N PHE A 180 15.82 -0.71 -9.94
CA PHE A 180 15.44 -0.01 -8.70
C PHE A 180 14.75 1.34 -8.93
N GLU A 181 15.30 2.20 -9.78
CA GLU A 181 14.69 3.51 -10.08
C GLU A 181 13.42 3.39 -10.92
N ALA A 182 13.43 2.51 -11.92
CA ALA A 182 12.28 2.28 -12.82
C ALA A 182 11.09 1.70 -12.05
N ASP A 183 11.36 0.84 -11.07
CA ASP A 183 10.34 0.18 -10.25
C ASP A 183 9.76 1.15 -9.20
N GLY A 184 10.38 2.30 -8.95
CA GLY A 184 9.90 3.28 -7.96
C GLY A 184 10.63 3.21 -6.62
N TYR A 185 11.94 2.97 -6.67
CA TYR A 185 12.88 2.94 -5.53
C TYR A 185 12.60 1.83 -4.52
N PHE A 186 12.26 0.64 -5.01
CA PHE A 186 12.16 -0.56 -4.18
C PHE A 186 12.81 -1.78 -4.82
N THR A 187 13.13 -2.77 -3.97
CA THR A 187 13.65 -4.07 -4.36
C THR A 187 12.56 -5.13 -4.17
N HIS A 188 12.31 -5.92 -5.21
CA HIS A 188 11.37 -7.04 -5.14
C HIS A 188 11.92 -8.18 -4.27
N ALA A 189 11.12 -8.67 -3.34
CA ALA A 189 11.41 -9.85 -2.53
C ALA A 189 10.18 -10.77 -2.44
N THR A 190 10.33 -11.91 -1.77
CA THR A 190 9.24 -12.83 -1.40
C THR A 190 9.48 -13.41 -0.02
N SER A 191 8.42 -13.75 0.70
CA SER A 191 8.51 -14.63 1.88
C SER A 191 8.42 -16.12 1.53
N VAL A 192 8.18 -16.44 0.25
CA VAL A 192 8.00 -17.81 -0.26
C VAL A 192 9.07 -18.10 -1.31
N PRO A 193 10.18 -18.77 -0.96
CA PRO A 193 11.32 -19.01 -1.84
C PRO A 193 11.00 -19.67 -3.18
N SER A 194 10.02 -20.59 -3.22
CA SER A 194 9.63 -21.29 -4.45
C SER A 194 9.09 -20.33 -5.52
N ARG A 195 8.48 -19.20 -5.13
CA ARG A 195 8.09 -18.13 -6.07
C ARG A 195 9.30 -17.51 -6.79
N LEU A 196 10.49 -17.63 -6.19
CA LEU A 196 11.82 -17.42 -6.76
C LEU A 196 11.93 -17.91 -8.20
N ILE A 197 11.73 -19.22 -8.35
CA ILE A 197 11.95 -19.93 -9.61
C ILE A 197 10.93 -19.50 -10.66
N GLN A 198 9.65 -19.39 -10.29
CA GLN A 198 8.61 -18.92 -11.20
C GLN A 198 8.88 -17.49 -11.68
N THR A 199 9.25 -16.59 -10.76
CA THR A 199 9.59 -15.21 -11.06
C THR A 199 10.82 -15.12 -11.96
N ALA A 200 11.85 -15.91 -11.67
CA ALA A 200 13.08 -15.94 -12.43
C ALA A 200 12.88 -16.38 -13.87
N ASN A 201 12.05 -17.41 -14.06
CA ASN A 201 11.71 -17.93 -15.38
C ASN A 201 10.83 -16.99 -16.19
N HIS A 202 10.09 -16.09 -15.55
CA HIS A 202 9.29 -15.08 -16.23
C HIS A 202 10.13 -13.88 -16.68
N PHE A 203 11.03 -13.37 -15.83
CA PHE A 203 11.73 -12.10 -16.09
C PHE A 203 13.18 -12.22 -16.57
N TYR A 204 13.91 -13.28 -16.17
CA TYR A 204 15.38 -13.24 -16.20
C TYR A 204 16.04 -14.34 -17.05
N THR A 205 15.28 -15.12 -17.80
CA THR A 205 15.83 -16.23 -18.62
C THR A 205 16.86 -15.76 -19.66
N ALA A 206 16.71 -14.55 -20.20
CA ALA A 206 17.64 -13.95 -21.15
C ALA A 206 18.95 -13.43 -20.53
N THR A 207 19.02 -13.33 -19.19
CA THR A 207 20.22 -12.83 -18.52
C THR A 207 21.36 -13.84 -18.54
N ILE A 208 22.60 -13.36 -18.62
CA ILE A 208 23.82 -14.18 -18.65
C ILE A 208 24.53 -14.07 -17.31
N GLY A 209 25.12 -15.17 -16.86
CA GLY A 209 25.90 -15.24 -15.62
C GLY A 209 25.14 -15.87 -14.46
N ASP A 210 25.87 -15.97 -13.35
CA ASP A 210 25.40 -16.63 -12.13
C ASP A 210 24.40 -15.77 -11.37
N TRP A 211 23.41 -16.45 -10.78
CA TRP A 211 22.41 -15.85 -9.92
C TRP A 211 22.50 -16.43 -8.51
N ILE A 212 22.17 -15.59 -7.54
CA ILE A 212 22.09 -15.96 -6.13
C ILE A 212 20.76 -15.51 -5.54
N CYS A 213 20.30 -16.22 -4.53
CA CYS A 213 19.21 -15.83 -3.65
C CYS A 213 19.78 -15.40 -2.31
N LEU A 214 19.44 -14.19 -1.87
CA LEU A 214 19.78 -13.63 -0.57
C LEU A 214 18.61 -13.86 0.38
N GLU A 215 18.87 -14.47 1.53
CA GLU A 215 17.95 -14.49 2.67
C GLU A 215 18.23 -13.28 3.55
N LEU A 216 17.21 -12.46 3.76
CA LEU A 216 17.26 -11.18 4.43
C LEU A 216 16.43 -11.21 5.72
N SER A 217 16.90 -10.51 6.76
CA SER A 217 16.07 -10.21 7.94
C SER A 217 15.34 -8.89 7.75
N ASN A 218 14.01 -8.94 7.78
CA ASN A 218 13.11 -7.80 7.69
C ASN A 218 13.22 -6.90 8.92
N GLU A 219 13.41 -7.49 10.10
CA GLU A 219 13.67 -6.80 11.36
C GLU A 219 14.98 -6.01 11.30
N ALA A 220 16.06 -6.64 10.81
CA ALA A 220 17.34 -5.94 10.65
C ALA A 220 17.22 -4.74 9.69
N LEU A 221 16.55 -4.91 8.55
CA LEU A 221 16.26 -3.83 7.61
C LEU A 221 15.48 -2.69 8.28
N LYS A 222 14.41 -3.02 9.01
CA LYS A 222 13.59 -2.04 9.74
C LYS A 222 14.40 -1.26 10.77
N ASN A 223 15.32 -1.91 11.48
CA ASN A 223 16.15 -1.28 12.52
C ASN A 223 17.11 -0.20 12.00
N VAL A 224 17.35 -0.13 10.69
CA VAL A 224 18.14 0.96 10.05
C VAL A 224 17.29 1.86 9.15
N GLY A 225 15.96 1.79 9.28
CA GLY A 225 15.04 2.65 8.54
C GLY A 225 14.73 2.18 7.12
N ILE A 226 15.13 0.98 6.72
CA ILE A 226 14.75 0.38 5.45
C ILE A 226 13.40 -0.30 5.64
N THR A 227 12.38 0.16 4.92
CA THR A 227 10.99 -0.27 5.14
C THR A 227 10.55 -1.26 4.09
N THR A 228 9.85 -2.32 4.50
CA THR A 228 9.21 -3.28 3.61
C THR A 228 7.71 -3.05 3.57
N ARG A 229 7.12 -2.96 2.37
CA ARG A 229 5.65 -2.93 2.18
C ARG A 229 5.20 -4.20 1.49
N TYR A 230 4.11 -4.79 1.96
CA TYR A 230 3.51 -5.96 1.32
C TYR A 230 2.39 -5.49 0.40
N GLU A 231 2.62 -5.58 -0.91
CA GLU A 231 1.73 -5.06 -1.94
C GLU A 231 1.35 -6.17 -2.93
N GLU A 232 0.48 -5.86 -3.88
CA GLU A 232 0.24 -6.70 -5.05
C GLU A 232 1.50 -6.82 -5.94
N PRO A 233 1.59 -7.84 -6.83
CA PRO A 233 2.74 -7.96 -7.71
C PRO A 233 2.88 -6.74 -8.61
N LYS A 234 4.09 -6.20 -8.69
CA LYS A 234 4.43 -5.07 -9.57
C LYS A 234 5.32 -5.51 -10.74
N PRO A 235 5.25 -4.80 -11.89
CA PRO A 235 6.18 -5.00 -13.01
C PRO A 235 7.64 -4.91 -12.57
N VAL A 236 8.53 -5.54 -13.34
CA VAL A 236 9.98 -5.44 -13.18
C VAL A 236 10.54 -4.72 -14.40
N GLY A 237 10.94 -3.46 -14.22
CA GLY A 237 11.24 -2.56 -15.33
C GLY A 237 10.03 -2.43 -16.27
N GLU A 238 10.22 -2.74 -17.55
CA GLU A 238 9.17 -2.67 -18.59
C GLU A 238 8.35 -3.97 -18.71
N LEU A 239 8.63 -5.00 -17.91
CA LEU A 239 7.98 -6.31 -18.02
C LEU A 239 6.85 -6.45 -17.01
N ASP A 240 5.64 -6.69 -17.51
CA ASP A 240 4.44 -6.96 -16.70
C ASP A 240 4.51 -8.28 -15.93
N THR A 241 3.69 -8.37 -14.89
CA THR A 241 3.58 -9.54 -14.01
C THR A 241 2.86 -10.71 -14.67
N GLY A 242 3.04 -11.92 -14.10
CA GLY A 242 2.29 -13.10 -14.53
C GLY A 242 0.78 -12.93 -14.31
N LYS A 243 -0.02 -13.33 -15.30
CA LYS A 243 -1.50 -13.17 -15.27
C LYS A 243 -2.18 -13.87 -14.09
N ASP A 244 -1.54 -14.91 -13.55
CA ASP A 244 -2.08 -15.75 -12.47
C ASP A 244 -1.58 -15.36 -11.08
N TRP A 245 -0.93 -14.21 -10.93
CA TRP A 245 -0.33 -13.79 -9.65
C TRP A 245 -1.24 -12.89 -8.80
N THR A 246 -2.55 -12.89 -9.07
CA THR A 246 -3.51 -11.92 -8.48
C THR A 246 -3.59 -11.97 -6.96
N ASP A 247 -3.29 -13.12 -6.36
CA ASP A 247 -3.46 -13.32 -4.91
C ASP A 247 -2.15 -13.17 -4.12
N TRP A 248 -1.06 -12.79 -4.79
CA TRP A 248 0.26 -12.70 -4.16
C TRP A 248 0.41 -11.40 -3.38
N ARG A 249 0.83 -11.51 -2.12
CA ARG A 249 1.38 -10.39 -1.35
C ARG A 249 2.90 -10.42 -1.44
N CYS A 250 3.45 -9.49 -2.21
CA CYS A 250 4.87 -9.36 -2.50
C CYS A 250 5.50 -8.29 -1.60
N PRO A 251 6.54 -8.63 -0.81
CA PRO A 251 7.31 -7.64 -0.08
C PRO A 251 8.18 -6.81 -1.04
N HIS A 252 8.02 -5.49 -0.99
CA HIS A 252 8.86 -4.50 -1.66
C HIS A 252 9.68 -3.74 -0.63
N ILE A 253 11.01 -3.83 -0.74
CA ILE A 253 11.98 -3.26 0.20
C ILE A 253 12.40 -1.88 -0.30
N PHE A 254 12.03 -0.82 0.42
CA PHE A 254 12.31 0.57 0.06
C PHE A 254 13.66 1.00 0.63
N GLY A 255 14.69 0.92 -0.20
CA GLY A 255 16.08 1.21 0.14
C GLY A 255 17.05 0.21 -0.48
N GLY A 256 18.34 0.53 -0.42
CA GLY A 256 19.39 -0.39 -0.86
C GLY A 256 19.66 -1.44 0.20
N ILE A 257 19.97 -2.66 -0.22
CA ILE A 257 20.32 -3.75 0.70
C ILE A 257 21.74 -3.51 1.25
N PRO A 258 21.93 -3.38 2.58
CA PRO A 258 23.26 -3.20 3.16
C PRO A 258 24.16 -4.41 2.89
N THR A 259 25.38 -4.15 2.38
CA THR A 259 26.33 -5.21 2.04
C THR A 259 27.40 -5.44 3.11
N GLN A 260 27.70 -4.43 3.94
CA GLN A 260 28.80 -4.46 4.91
C GLN A 260 28.34 -4.64 6.37
N LEU A 261 27.03 -4.55 6.63
CA LEU A 261 26.51 -4.70 7.97
C LEU A 261 26.09 -6.16 8.22
N SER A 262 26.43 -6.68 9.39
CA SER A 262 26.04 -8.04 9.80
C SER A 262 24.55 -8.10 10.18
N GLY A 263 23.91 -9.24 9.92
CA GLY A 263 22.53 -9.51 10.33
C GLY A 263 21.46 -9.12 9.29
N PHE A 264 21.86 -8.47 8.20
CA PHE A 264 20.95 -8.10 7.11
C PHE A 264 20.77 -9.24 6.12
N VAL A 265 21.88 -9.74 5.58
CA VAL A 265 21.92 -10.97 4.78
C VAL A 265 22.27 -12.11 5.73
N CYS A 266 21.27 -12.95 6.00
CA CYS A 266 21.41 -14.12 6.86
C CYS A 266 22.17 -15.23 6.15
N LYS A 267 21.84 -15.47 4.87
CA LYS A 267 22.43 -16.50 4.02
C LYS A 267 22.39 -16.12 2.55
N THR A 268 23.26 -16.75 1.76
CA THR A 268 23.28 -16.65 0.30
C THR A 268 23.24 -18.04 -0.31
N TYR A 269 22.31 -18.26 -1.22
CA TYR A 269 22.08 -19.54 -1.89
C TYR A 269 22.37 -19.41 -3.39
N PRO A 270 23.18 -20.31 -4.00
CA PRO A 270 23.33 -20.38 -5.44
C PRO A 270 22.01 -20.75 -6.13
N MET A 271 21.70 -20.14 -7.28
CA MET A 271 20.57 -20.53 -8.11
C MET A 271 21.06 -21.31 -9.34
N LYS A 272 20.51 -22.49 -9.58
CA LYS A 272 20.87 -23.32 -10.74
C LYS A 272 20.06 -22.97 -11.96
N ARG A 273 20.72 -22.97 -13.12
CA ARG A 273 20.11 -22.70 -14.42
C ARG A 273 20.60 -23.71 -15.45
N ASN A 274 19.76 -24.06 -16.43
CA ASN A 274 20.18 -24.87 -17.57
C ASN A 274 20.84 -24.03 -18.68
N GLU A 275 21.33 -24.70 -19.73
CA GLU A 275 21.98 -24.05 -20.88
C GLU A 275 21.05 -23.09 -21.66
N GLN A 276 19.73 -23.23 -21.51
CA GLN A 276 18.73 -22.35 -22.13
C GLN A 276 18.38 -21.14 -21.24
N GLY A 277 19.05 -20.99 -20.10
CA GLY A 277 18.82 -19.89 -19.16
C GLY A 277 17.61 -20.08 -18.23
N LYS A 278 16.91 -21.23 -18.28
CA LYS A 278 15.82 -21.58 -17.36
C LYS A 278 16.39 -21.84 -15.96
N PHE A 279 15.79 -21.22 -14.95
CA PHE A 279 16.07 -21.45 -13.53
C PHE A 279 15.40 -22.74 -13.06
N LEU A 280 16.17 -23.57 -12.38
CA LEU A 280 15.81 -24.94 -12.00
C LEU A 280 15.57 -25.07 -10.49
N SER A 281 16.50 -24.56 -9.68
CA SER A 281 16.49 -24.75 -8.23
C SER A 281 17.23 -23.62 -7.50
N ILE A 282 17.03 -23.52 -6.19
CA ILE A 282 17.82 -22.69 -5.28
C ILE A 282 18.51 -23.64 -4.31
N ASP A 283 19.81 -23.79 -4.42
CA ASP A 283 20.55 -24.83 -3.71
C ASP A 283 20.40 -24.69 -2.19
N GLY A 284 19.86 -25.73 -1.54
CA GLY A 284 19.61 -25.76 -0.10
C GLY A 284 18.35 -25.02 0.35
N LEU A 285 17.50 -24.56 -0.58
CA LEU A 285 16.28 -23.81 -0.27
C LEU A 285 15.05 -24.27 -1.07
N VAL A 286 15.21 -24.54 -2.37
CA VAL A 286 14.14 -24.97 -3.28
C VAL A 286 14.71 -26.07 -4.18
N ASP A 287 14.13 -27.26 -4.11
CA ASP A 287 14.53 -28.39 -4.94
C ASP A 287 14.14 -28.18 -6.42
N GLU A 288 14.77 -28.94 -7.31
CA GLU A 288 14.44 -28.94 -8.74
C GLU A 288 13.07 -29.60 -8.97
N GLU A 289 12.21 -28.95 -9.78
CA GLU A 289 10.94 -29.54 -10.25
C GLU A 289 11.14 -30.65 -11.29
#